data_AF-A0A2P4Z1G9-F1
#
_entry.id   AF-A0A2P4Z1G9-F1
#
_cell.length_a   1.000
_cell.length_b   1.000
_cell.length_c   1.000
_cell.angle_alpha   90.00
_cell.angle_beta   90.00
_cell.angle_gamma   90.00
#
_symmetry.space_group_name_H-M   'P 1'
#
loop_
_entity.id
_entity.type
_entity.pdbx_description
1 polymer ?
#
loop_
_entity_poly.entity_id
_entity_poly.type
_entity_poly.pdbx_seq_one_letter_code
_entity_poly.pdbx_strand_id
1 'polypeptide(L)'
;METTRSEYEFCQKILDNYDKFNDSIRKNQGCSHDRSKERELYERSTTDKLKAIRLFCDEGNIKYKDNKIEEAILEYKNALIYVDYTFPENKNLEEEYNQLITRINLNLSACFLKISEFNMAILHCNNVLKNDPNNIKVSITYNVSSIIPLFYDYLLFKQIPNKCLFTTLKALYRLSQAYINIYEFNKAIEIIDKVLSNQIDDKSAFIKLRNDIVLMESKYKNSNTDKYKRMFNKN
;
A
#
# COMPACT_ATOMS: atom_id res chain seq x y z
N MET A 1 2.28 7.17 -27.63
CA MET A 1 2.18 5.91 -26.86
C MET A 1 3.43 5.04 -27.01
N GLU A 2 4.15 5.09 -28.15
CA GLU A 2 5.44 4.37 -28.32
C GLU A 2 6.56 4.89 -27.40
N THR A 3 6.61 6.20 -27.14
CA THR A 3 7.62 6.84 -26.27
C THR A 3 7.55 6.41 -24.81
N THR A 4 6.35 6.26 -24.25
CA THR A 4 6.19 5.84 -22.85
C THR A 4 6.50 4.36 -22.66
N ARG A 5 6.23 3.53 -23.68
CA ARG A 5 6.55 2.09 -23.62
C ARG A 5 8.04 1.82 -23.73
N SER A 6 8.72 2.51 -24.66
CA SER A 6 10.18 2.38 -24.80
C SER A 6 10.93 2.86 -23.55
N GLU A 7 10.44 3.93 -22.90
CA GLU A 7 10.97 4.42 -21.64
C GLU A 7 10.78 3.44 -20.48
N TYR A 8 9.62 2.79 -20.41
CA TYR A 8 9.34 1.74 -19.43
C TYR A 8 10.27 0.53 -19.64
N GLU A 9 10.39 0.05 -20.89
CA GLU A 9 11.25 -1.09 -21.23
C GLU A 9 12.72 -0.80 -20.94
N PHE A 10 13.17 0.44 -21.15
CA PHE A 10 14.50 0.88 -20.76
C PHE A 10 14.70 0.79 -19.25
N CYS A 11 13.76 1.29 -18.45
CA CYS A 11 13.84 1.22 -16.99
C CYS A 11 13.78 -0.23 -16.47
N GLN A 12 13.02 -1.11 -17.13
CA GLN A 12 12.93 -2.52 -16.79
C GLN A 12 14.25 -3.26 -17.09
N LYS A 13 14.89 -2.99 -18.23
CA LYS A 13 16.20 -3.58 -18.57
C LYS A 13 17.28 -3.27 -17.54
N ILE A 14 17.25 -2.08 -16.93
CA ILE A 14 18.17 -1.70 -15.86
C ILE A 14 17.97 -2.62 -14.64
N LEU A 15 16.73 -2.91 -14.27
CA LEU A 15 16.42 -3.81 -13.15
C LEU A 15 16.73 -5.28 -13.47
N ASP A 16 16.42 -5.75 -14.67
CA ASP A 16 16.79 -7.13 -15.09
C ASP A 16 18.31 -7.34 -15.02
N ASN A 17 19.07 -6.30 -15.34
CA ASN A 17 20.52 -6.32 -15.22
C ASN A 17 20.95 -6.40 -13.74
N TYR A 18 20.29 -5.65 -12.86
CA TYR A 18 20.50 -5.65 -11.41
C TYR A 18 20.17 -7.01 -10.76
N ASP A 19 19.03 -7.62 -11.08
CA ASP A 19 18.61 -8.91 -10.50
C ASP A 19 19.53 -10.05 -10.91
N LYS A 20 19.87 -10.13 -12.22
CA LYS A 20 20.84 -11.11 -12.73
C LYS A 20 22.21 -10.98 -12.03
N PHE A 21 22.62 -9.74 -11.72
CA PHE A 21 23.85 -9.50 -10.98
C PHE A 21 23.75 -10.00 -9.54
N ASN A 22 22.69 -9.63 -8.80
CA ASN A 22 22.48 -10.07 -7.42
C ASN A 22 22.41 -11.60 -7.30
N ASP A 23 21.76 -12.29 -8.24
CA ASP A 23 21.71 -13.75 -8.28
C ASP A 23 23.08 -14.38 -8.54
N SER A 24 23.91 -13.75 -9.39
CA SER A 24 25.28 -14.23 -9.66
C SER A 24 26.20 -14.08 -8.45
N ILE A 25 26.06 -12.98 -7.69
CA ILE A 25 26.79 -12.75 -6.43
C ILE A 25 26.38 -13.74 -5.35
N ARG A 26 25.07 -14.04 -5.22
CA ARG A 26 24.59 -15.03 -4.25
C ARG A 26 25.12 -16.44 -4.53
N LYS A 27 25.34 -16.78 -5.81
CA LYS A 27 25.85 -18.09 -6.24
C LYS A 27 27.37 -18.19 -6.17
N ASN A 28 28.09 -17.08 -6.33
CA ASN A 28 29.55 -17.05 -6.26
C ASN A 28 30.00 -16.50 -4.89
N GLN A 29 30.46 -17.37 -3.98
CA GLN A 29 31.13 -16.98 -2.72
C GLN A 29 32.56 -16.38 -2.94
N GLY A 30 32.76 -15.61 -4.01
CA GLY A 30 34.04 -15.03 -4.38
C GLY A 30 33.98 -13.51 -4.47
N CYS A 31 34.90 -12.82 -3.80
CA CYS A 31 35.04 -11.36 -3.83
C CYS A 31 35.56 -10.85 -5.19
N SER A 32 34.68 -10.74 -6.18
CA SER A 32 34.84 -9.82 -7.31
C SER A 32 33.48 -9.19 -7.59
N HIS A 33 33.26 -8.02 -7.01
CA HIS A 33 31.95 -7.37 -6.97
C HIS A 33 31.87 -6.32 -8.09
N ASP A 34 31.43 -6.74 -9.29
CA ASP A 34 31.20 -5.83 -10.41
C ASP A 34 29.93 -4.97 -10.19
N ARG A 35 30.08 -3.85 -9.48
CA ARG A 35 28.97 -2.92 -9.16
C ARG A 35 28.53 -2.04 -10.34
N SER A 36 28.99 -2.30 -11.56
CA SER A 36 28.73 -1.41 -12.71
C SER A 36 27.23 -1.19 -12.97
N LYS A 37 26.39 -2.18 -12.66
CA LYS A 37 24.94 -2.12 -12.88
C LYS A 37 24.17 -1.45 -11.75
N GLU A 38 24.60 -1.65 -10.50
CA GLU A 38 24.09 -0.87 -9.37
C GLU A 38 24.48 0.61 -9.51
N ARG A 39 25.70 0.86 -10.01
CA ARG A 39 26.20 2.18 -10.36
C ARG A 39 25.37 2.84 -11.46
N GLU A 40 24.97 2.09 -12.50
CA GLU A 40 24.08 2.61 -13.55
C GLU A 40 22.77 3.15 -12.97
N LEU A 41 22.15 2.45 -12.01
CA LEU A 41 20.96 2.95 -11.32
C LEU A 41 21.27 4.16 -10.43
N TYR A 42 22.37 4.12 -9.66
CA TYR A 42 22.78 5.19 -8.74
C TYR A 42 23.11 6.50 -9.46
N GLU A 43 23.80 6.44 -10.60
CA GLU A 43 24.28 7.62 -11.35
C GLU A 43 23.16 8.36 -12.11
N ARG A 44 21.96 7.78 -12.23
CA ARG A 44 20.85 8.48 -12.89
C ARG A 44 20.40 9.69 -12.09
N SER A 45 19.95 10.71 -12.82
CA SER A 45 19.36 11.90 -12.22
C SER A 45 18.13 11.54 -11.36
N THR A 46 17.92 12.28 -10.29
CA THR A 46 16.71 12.15 -9.44
C THR A 46 15.44 12.28 -10.28
N THR A 47 15.41 13.18 -11.27
CA THR A 47 14.27 13.35 -12.18
C THR A 47 13.98 12.12 -13.03
N ASP A 48 15.01 11.44 -13.53
CA ASP A 48 14.84 10.21 -14.31
C ASP A 48 14.37 9.04 -13.46
N LYS A 49 14.89 8.94 -12.23
CA LYS A 49 14.44 7.93 -11.27
C LYS A 49 12.99 8.14 -10.88
N LEU A 50 12.57 9.37 -10.59
CA LEU A 50 11.17 9.71 -10.33
C LEU A 50 10.27 9.40 -11.54
N LYS A 51 10.77 9.61 -12.77
CA LYS A 51 10.06 9.20 -13.99
C LYS A 51 9.91 7.69 -14.09
N ALA A 52 10.97 6.92 -13.82
CA ALA A 52 10.92 5.46 -13.79
C ALA A 52 9.89 4.97 -12.75
N ILE A 53 9.91 5.55 -11.54
CA ILE A 53 8.95 5.25 -10.47
C ILE A 53 7.51 5.46 -10.97
N ARG A 54 7.22 6.58 -11.66
CA ARG A 54 5.89 6.84 -12.25
C ARG A 54 5.48 5.77 -13.26
N LEU A 55 6.39 5.40 -14.17
CA LEU A 55 6.13 4.40 -15.20
C LEU A 55 5.79 3.03 -14.59
N PHE A 56 6.58 2.55 -13.63
CA PHE A 56 6.30 1.29 -12.92
C PHE A 56 4.98 1.36 -12.13
N CYS A 57 4.69 2.49 -11.49
CA CYS A 57 3.40 2.67 -10.83
C CYS A 57 2.23 2.55 -11.81
N ASP A 58 2.33 3.19 -12.98
CA ASP A 58 1.26 3.19 -13.96
C ASP A 58 1.06 1.81 -14.60
N GLU A 59 2.14 1.08 -14.91
CA GLU A 59 2.07 -0.31 -15.37
C GLU A 59 1.45 -1.23 -14.30
N GLY A 60 1.85 -1.07 -13.03
CA GLY A 60 1.25 -1.79 -11.91
C GLY A 60 -0.25 -1.52 -11.77
N ASN A 61 -0.71 -0.29 -12.03
CA ASN A 61 -2.14 0.04 -12.01
C ASN A 61 -2.90 -0.62 -13.16
N ILE A 62 -2.29 -0.72 -14.35
CA ILE A 62 -2.88 -1.44 -15.49
C ILE A 62 -3.06 -2.91 -15.12
N LYS A 63 -2.00 -3.57 -14.65
CA LYS A 63 -2.04 -4.98 -14.24
C LYS A 63 -3.04 -5.23 -13.10
N TYR A 64 -3.13 -4.30 -12.14
CA TYR A 64 -4.12 -4.39 -11.06
C TYR A 64 -5.56 -4.36 -11.58
N LYS A 65 -5.86 -3.46 -12.53
CA LYS A 65 -7.18 -3.38 -13.18
C LYS A 65 -7.51 -4.64 -13.97
N ASP A 66 -6.51 -5.24 -14.62
CA ASP A 66 -6.62 -6.50 -15.35
C ASP A 66 -6.69 -7.74 -14.42
N ASN A 67 -6.79 -7.53 -13.10
CA ASN A 67 -6.82 -8.57 -12.08
C ASN A 67 -5.55 -9.44 -12.00
N LYS A 68 -4.44 -8.99 -12.59
CA LYS A 68 -3.12 -9.64 -12.54
C LYS A 68 -2.35 -9.16 -11.32
N ILE A 69 -2.79 -9.59 -10.14
CA ILE A 69 -2.36 -9.00 -8.86
C ILE A 69 -0.88 -9.26 -8.56
N GLU A 70 -0.37 -10.46 -8.81
CA GLU A 70 1.04 -10.79 -8.58
C GLU A 70 1.97 -9.99 -9.48
N GLU A 71 1.63 -9.86 -10.76
CA GLU A 71 2.40 -9.03 -11.69
C GLU A 71 2.33 -7.54 -11.32
N ALA A 72 1.19 -7.06 -10.80
CA ALA A 72 1.08 -5.70 -10.28
C ALA A 72 1.99 -5.48 -9.06
N ILE A 73 2.05 -6.45 -8.14
CA ILE A 73 2.97 -6.41 -6.99
C ILE A 73 4.41 -6.32 -7.48
N LEU A 74 4.79 -7.09 -8.50
CA LEU A 74 6.13 -7.05 -9.07
C LEU A 74 6.48 -5.64 -9.57
N GLU A 75 5.59 -5.00 -10.34
CA GLU A 75 5.87 -3.64 -10.83
C GLU A 75 5.97 -2.60 -9.71
N TYR A 76 5.14 -2.70 -8.68
CA TYR A 76 5.27 -1.82 -7.52
C TYR A 76 6.56 -2.05 -6.73
N LYS A 77 7.04 -3.29 -6.66
CA LYS A 77 8.36 -3.60 -6.07
C LYS A 77 9.50 -3.05 -6.91
N ASN A 78 9.42 -3.15 -8.24
CA ASN A 78 10.35 -2.50 -9.16
C ASN A 78 10.42 -0.98 -8.92
N ALA A 79 9.28 -0.34 -8.69
CA ALA A 79 9.23 1.07 -8.31
C ALA A 79 9.94 1.35 -6.97
N LEU A 80 9.79 0.48 -5.97
CA LEU A 80 10.48 0.62 -4.68
C LEU A 80 12.01 0.51 -4.81
N ILE A 81 12.52 -0.31 -5.72
CA ILE A 81 13.97 -0.36 -5.99
C ILE A 81 14.45 1.02 -6.44
N TYR A 82 13.77 1.67 -7.39
CA TYR A 82 14.15 3.03 -7.79
C TYR A 82 14.02 4.04 -6.64
N VAL A 83 13.01 3.89 -5.78
CA VAL A 83 12.85 4.72 -4.58
C VAL A 83 14.09 4.65 -3.69
N ASP A 84 14.59 3.45 -3.40
CA ASP A 84 15.75 3.24 -2.51
C ASP A 84 17.03 3.92 -3.00
N TYR A 85 17.16 4.13 -4.32
CA TYR A 85 18.31 4.82 -4.96
C TYR A 85 18.02 6.28 -5.33
N THR A 86 16.88 6.85 -4.91
CA THR A 86 16.49 8.24 -5.20
C THR A 86 16.71 9.12 -3.99
N PHE A 87 17.52 10.18 -4.17
CA PHE A 87 17.82 11.16 -3.13
C PHE A 87 17.42 12.56 -3.64
N PRO A 88 16.25 13.08 -3.24
CA PRO A 88 15.79 14.39 -3.67
C PRO A 88 16.73 15.52 -3.25
N GLU A 89 17.08 16.39 -4.20
CA GLU A 89 18.04 17.48 -3.99
C GLU A 89 17.38 18.79 -3.55
N ASN A 90 16.05 18.90 -3.71
CA ASN A 90 15.28 20.08 -3.36
C ASN A 90 13.87 19.71 -2.89
N LYS A 91 13.19 20.67 -2.25
CA LYS A 91 11.86 20.47 -1.65
C LYS A 91 10.80 20.00 -2.66
N ASN A 92 10.82 20.50 -3.89
CA ASN A 92 9.82 20.12 -4.91
C ASN A 92 9.97 18.64 -5.29
N LEU A 93 11.21 18.17 -5.45
CA LEU A 93 11.50 16.76 -5.73
C LEU A 93 11.21 15.87 -4.52
N GLU A 94 11.45 16.38 -3.31
CA GLU A 94 11.15 15.67 -2.06
C GLU A 94 9.64 15.47 -1.86
N GLU A 95 8.84 16.49 -2.14
CA GLU A 95 7.38 16.39 -2.13
C GLU A 95 6.88 15.37 -3.15
N GLU A 96 7.40 15.39 -4.38
CA GLU A 96 7.04 14.41 -5.40
C GLU A 96 7.45 12.98 -4.99
N TYR A 97 8.67 12.81 -4.48
CA TYR A 97 9.18 11.54 -3.99
C TYR A 97 8.28 10.95 -2.90
N ASN A 98 7.92 11.75 -1.90
CA ASN A 98 7.03 11.34 -0.81
C ASN A 98 5.61 10.98 -1.29
N GLN A 99 5.09 11.70 -2.27
CA GLN A 99 3.80 11.38 -2.90
C GLN A 99 3.85 10.04 -3.65
N LEU A 100 4.93 9.76 -4.37
CA LEU A 100 5.10 8.50 -5.10
C LEU A 100 5.26 7.32 -4.15
N ILE A 101 6.05 7.44 -3.10
CA ILE A 101 6.19 6.38 -2.07
C ILE A 101 4.85 6.07 -1.43
N THR A 102 4.10 7.10 -1.05
CA THR A 102 2.76 6.95 -0.47
C THR A 102 1.83 6.21 -1.42
N ARG A 103 1.84 6.58 -2.71
CA ARG A 103 1.05 5.92 -3.76
C ARG A 103 1.44 4.44 -3.89
N ILE A 104 2.73 4.11 -3.94
CA ILE A 104 3.23 2.74 -4.09
C ILE A 104 2.81 1.88 -2.90
N ASN A 105 3.05 2.35 -1.67
CA ASN A 105 2.70 1.60 -0.47
C ASN A 105 1.18 1.40 -0.33
N LEU A 106 0.37 2.38 -0.71
CA LEU A 106 -1.08 2.19 -0.80
C LEU A 106 -1.45 1.13 -1.83
N ASN A 107 -0.86 1.17 -3.02
CA ASN A 107 -1.19 0.18 -4.04
C ASN A 107 -0.77 -1.23 -3.62
N LEU A 108 0.44 -1.39 -3.05
CA LEU A 108 0.90 -2.66 -2.49
C LEU A 108 -0.01 -3.17 -1.38
N SER A 109 -0.47 -2.32 -0.46
CA SER A 109 -1.38 -2.77 0.59
C SER A 109 -2.71 -3.30 0.03
N ALA A 110 -3.23 -2.69 -1.04
CA ALA A 110 -4.41 -3.19 -1.73
C ALA A 110 -4.16 -4.56 -2.41
N CYS A 111 -3.01 -4.73 -3.06
CA CYS A 111 -2.64 -6.00 -3.67
C CYS A 111 -2.50 -7.11 -2.64
N PHE A 112 -1.75 -6.87 -1.56
CA PHE A 112 -1.51 -7.86 -0.51
C PHE A 112 -2.78 -8.25 0.23
N LEU A 113 -3.71 -7.31 0.47
CA LEU A 113 -5.04 -7.65 0.96
C LEU A 113 -5.77 -8.62 0.01
N LYS A 114 -5.68 -8.38 -1.30
CA LYS A 114 -6.39 -9.18 -2.32
C LYS A 114 -5.85 -10.61 -2.43
N ILE A 115 -4.56 -10.82 -2.17
CA ILE A 115 -3.94 -12.16 -2.11
C ILE A 115 -3.88 -12.75 -0.70
N SER A 116 -4.55 -12.13 0.28
CA SER A 116 -4.59 -12.58 1.69
C SER A 116 -3.24 -12.59 2.42
N GLU A 117 -2.26 -11.81 1.95
CA GLU A 117 -0.96 -11.61 2.60
C GLU A 117 -1.04 -10.45 3.61
N PHE A 118 -1.80 -10.67 4.68
CA PHE A 118 -2.21 -9.60 5.61
C PHE A 118 -1.04 -8.91 6.33
N ASN A 119 0.03 -9.66 6.66
CA ASN A 119 1.22 -9.08 7.30
C ASN A 119 1.93 -8.06 6.39
N MET A 120 2.01 -8.36 5.09
CA MET A 120 2.59 -7.44 4.11
C MET A 120 1.67 -6.23 3.91
N ALA A 121 0.35 -6.42 3.91
CA ALA A 121 -0.58 -5.31 3.85
C ALA A 121 -0.44 -4.36 5.06
N ILE A 122 -0.28 -4.90 6.27
CA ILE A 122 -0.02 -4.13 7.51
C ILE A 122 1.28 -3.33 7.39
N LEU A 123 2.36 -3.96 6.95
CA LEU A 123 3.66 -3.30 6.76
C LEU A 123 3.54 -2.07 5.86
N HIS A 124 2.94 -2.23 4.69
CA HIS A 124 2.81 -1.14 3.73
C HIS A 124 1.84 -0.04 4.21
N CYS A 125 0.76 -0.38 4.90
CA CYS A 125 -0.11 0.63 5.52
C CYS A 125 0.64 1.44 6.58
N ASN A 126 1.45 0.79 7.43
CA ASN A 126 2.25 1.49 8.42
C ASN A 126 3.29 2.42 7.79
N ASN A 127 3.89 2.04 6.66
CA ASN A 127 4.82 2.92 5.93
C ASN A 127 4.12 4.20 5.42
N VAL A 128 2.87 4.09 4.95
CA VAL A 128 2.06 5.28 4.58
C VAL A 128 1.84 6.17 5.79
N LEU A 129 1.44 5.60 6.93
CA LEU A 129 1.16 6.36 8.15
C LEU A 129 2.40 7.03 8.75
N LYS A 130 3.58 6.41 8.62
CA LYS A 130 4.87 7.00 9.04
C LYS A 130 5.26 8.21 8.21
N ASN A 131 4.98 8.17 6.91
CA ASN A 131 5.27 9.28 6.00
C ASN A 131 4.22 10.40 6.08
N ASP A 132 3.07 10.13 6.70
CA ASP A 132 1.96 11.09 6.84
C ASP A 132 1.45 11.26 8.30
N PRO A 133 2.31 11.54 9.30
CA PRO A 133 1.87 11.59 10.70
C PRO A 133 1.07 12.85 11.06
N ASN A 134 1.14 13.92 10.25
CA ASN A 134 0.59 15.24 10.56
C ASN A 134 -0.73 15.60 9.81
N ASN A 135 -1.17 14.87 8.78
CA ASN A 135 -2.38 15.25 8.03
C ASN A 135 -3.72 14.83 8.64
N ILE A 136 -3.71 14.14 9.77
CA ILE A 136 -4.95 13.87 10.53
C ILE A 136 -5.59 15.19 11.01
N LYS A 137 -4.81 16.29 11.08
CA LYS A 137 -5.22 17.57 11.69
C LYS A 137 -5.60 18.68 10.70
N VAL A 138 -5.49 18.50 9.39
CA VAL A 138 -5.72 19.60 8.42
C VAL A 138 -7.06 19.47 7.70
N SER A 139 -8.08 20.01 8.39
CA SER A 139 -9.28 20.71 7.89
C SER A 139 -10.12 20.10 6.75
N ILE A 140 -11.25 19.56 7.18
CA ILE A 140 -12.43 19.17 6.41
C ILE A 140 -13.33 20.41 6.34
N THR A 141 -13.51 20.96 5.14
CA THR A 141 -14.52 22.00 4.88
C THR A 141 -15.00 21.88 3.44
N TYR A 142 -15.44 20.70 3.00
CA TYR A 142 -16.17 20.59 1.73
C TYR A 142 -17.29 19.57 1.82
N ASN A 143 -18.49 20.13 1.84
CA ASN A 143 -19.79 19.48 1.79
C ASN A 143 -19.93 18.70 0.47
N VAL A 144 -20.14 17.39 0.51
CA VAL A 144 -20.70 16.65 -0.63
C VAL A 144 -21.89 15.83 -0.15
N SER A 145 -23.04 16.47 -0.24
CA SER A 145 -24.35 15.83 -0.11
C SER A 145 -24.57 14.86 -1.27
N SER A 146 -25.10 13.69 -0.91
CA SER A 146 -25.85 12.73 -1.75
C SER A 146 -25.08 11.57 -2.43
N ILE A 147 -25.51 10.36 -2.04
CA ILE A 147 -25.49 9.05 -2.73
C ILE A 147 -24.44 8.02 -2.21
N ILE A 148 -24.93 7.18 -1.30
CA ILE A 148 -24.54 5.77 -1.12
C ILE A 148 -25.56 4.98 -1.97
N PRO A 149 -25.21 4.01 -2.86
CA PRO A 149 -24.54 2.73 -2.50
C PRO A 149 -23.77 2.04 -3.66
N LEU A 150 -22.46 2.28 -3.87
CA LEU A 150 -21.57 1.42 -4.72
C LEU A 150 -20.08 1.59 -4.29
N PHE A 151 -19.81 1.35 -3.01
CA PHE A 151 -18.77 2.04 -2.23
C PHE A 151 -17.29 1.61 -2.40
N TYR A 152 -16.89 0.68 -3.29
CA TYR A 152 -15.46 0.27 -3.32
C TYR A 152 -14.73 0.26 -4.66
N ASP A 153 -15.41 0.18 -5.82
CA ASP A 153 -14.72 0.25 -7.12
C ASP A 153 -14.70 1.66 -7.74
N TYR A 154 -15.58 2.57 -7.33
CA TYR A 154 -15.73 3.90 -7.96
C TYR A 154 -14.67 4.95 -7.55
N LEU A 155 -13.96 4.73 -6.45
CA LEU A 155 -12.88 5.63 -5.99
C LEU A 155 -11.62 5.60 -6.87
N LEU A 156 -11.72 4.99 -8.05
CA LEU A 156 -10.68 4.91 -9.07
C LEU A 156 -10.65 6.11 -10.04
N PHE A 157 -11.65 7.01 -10.10
CA PHE A 157 -11.75 7.88 -11.29
C PHE A 157 -12.14 9.36 -11.15
N LYS A 158 -12.27 9.97 -9.97
CA LYS A 158 -12.40 11.45 -9.92
C LYS A 158 -11.40 12.12 -8.99
N GLN A 159 -10.61 12.98 -9.63
CA GLN A 159 -9.71 13.99 -9.09
C GLN A 159 -10.49 14.87 -8.10
N ILE A 160 -10.31 14.65 -6.81
CA ILE A 160 -10.89 15.46 -5.72
C ILE A 160 -9.79 16.39 -5.17
N PRO A 161 -10.10 17.64 -4.77
CA PRO A 161 -9.10 18.72 -4.62
C PRO A 161 -8.13 18.57 -3.44
N ASN A 162 -8.33 17.61 -2.54
CA ASN A 162 -7.44 17.38 -1.39
C ASN A 162 -7.05 15.90 -1.27
N LYS A 163 -5.97 15.55 -1.97
CA LYS A 163 -5.45 14.19 -2.16
C LYS A 163 -4.94 13.52 -0.87
N CYS A 164 -4.58 14.30 0.17
CA CYS A 164 -3.84 13.81 1.35
C CYS A 164 -4.69 13.22 2.48
N LEU A 165 -5.86 13.81 2.79
CA LEU A 165 -6.76 13.26 3.82
C LEU A 165 -7.31 11.87 3.42
N PHE A 166 -7.49 11.68 2.12
CA PHE A 166 -8.00 10.44 1.54
C PHE A 166 -6.97 9.31 1.58
N THR A 167 -5.68 9.61 1.54
CA THR A 167 -4.61 8.59 1.58
C THR A 167 -4.46 7.97 2.96
N THR A 168 -4.49 8.79 4.03
CA THR A 168 -4.42 8.31 5.41
C THR A 168 -5.63 7.44 5.76
N LEU A 169 -6.84 7.87 5.38
CA LEU A 169 -8.07 7.10 5.62
C LEU A 169 -8.08 5.77 4.88
N LYS A 170 -7.59 5.74 3.64
CA LYS A 170 -7.39 4.49 2.88
C LYS A 170 -6.43 3.53 3.56
N ALA A 171 -5.31 4.04 4.07
CA ALA A 171 -4.33 3.23 4.79
C ALA A 171 -4.92 2.66 6.08
N LEU A 172 -5.59 3.48 6.89
CA LEU A 172 -6.23 3.04 8.15
C LEU A 172 -7.32 2.01 7.90
N TYR A 173 -8.17 2.22 6.88
CA TYR A 173 -9.21 1.27 6.53
C TYR A 173 -8.64 -0.10 6.13
N ARG A 174 -7.63 -0.12 5.24
CA ARG A 174 -6.96 -1.34 4.80
C ARG A 174 -6.20 -2.03 5.93
N LEU A 175 -5.61 -1.25 6.82
CA LEU A 175 -4.94 -1.75 8.02
C LEU A 175 -5.94 -2.45 8.95
N SER A 176 -7.12 -1.85 9.20
CA SER A 176 -8.19 -2.50 9.95
C SER A 176 -8.65 -3.79 9.27
N GLN A 177 -8.84 -3.81 7.96
CA GLN A 177 -9.18 -5.04 7.22
C GLN A 177 -8.13 -6.14 7.41
N ALA A 178 -6.84 -5.80 7.33
CA ALA A 178 -5.78 -6.77 7.55
C ALA A 178 -5.81 -7.34 8.99
N TYR A 179 -5.99 -6.48 10.01
CA TYR A 179 -6.09 -6.90 11.41
C TYR A 179 -7.29 -7.83 11.70
N ILE A 180 -8.43 -7.57 11.05
CA ILE A 180 -9.61 -8.44 11.15
C ILE A 180 -9.30 -9.84 10.64
N ASN A 181 -8.62 -9.94 9.49
CA ASN A 181 -8.29 -11.23 8.88
C ASN A 181 -7.24 -12.03 9.66
N ILE A 182 -6.39 -11.37 10.45
CA ILE A 182 -5.47 -12.05 11.39
C ILE A 182 -6.06 -12.23 12.79
N TYR A 183 -7.37 -12.02 12.97
CA TYR A 183 -8.10 -12.17 14.24
C TYR A 183 -7.62 -11.24 15.37
N GLU A 184 -6.92 -10.15 15.05
CA GLU A 184 -6.50 -9.13 16.00
C GLU A 184 -7.55 -8.02 16.12
N PHE A 185 -8.76 -8.40 16.56
CA PHE A 185 -9.93 -7.51 16.60
C PHE A 185 -9.71 -6.24 17.42
N ASN A 186 -9.01 -6.32 18.56
CA ASN A 186 -8.72 -5.17 19.41
C ASN A 186 -7.94 -4.06 18.66
N LYS A 187 -6.94 -4.45 17.88
CA LYS A 187 -6.14 -3.48 17.09
C LYS A 187 -6.99 -2.87 15.97
N ALA A 188 -7.83 -3.67 15.32
CA ALA A 188 -8.75 -3.17 14.30
C ALA A 188 -9.75 -2.13 14.86
N ILE A 189 -10.30 -2.37 16.06
CA ILE A 189 -11.19 -1.44 16.76
C ILE A 189 -10.46 -0.15 17.13
N GLU A 190 -9.26 -0.25 17.71
CA GLU A 190 -8.46 0.93 18.09
C GLU A 190 -8.22 1.86 16.89
N ILE A 191 -7.92 1.28 15.73
CA ILE A 191 -7.71 2.04 14.49
C ILE A 191 -9.00 2.71 14.02
N ILE A 192 -10.13 2.00 14.05
CA ILE A 192 -11.41 2.58 13.65
C ILE A 192 -11.86 3.67 14.62
N ASP A 193 -11.62 3.50 15.92
CA ASP A 193 -11.91 4.52 16.93
C ASP A 193 -11.06 5.78 16.70
N LYS A 194 -9.78 5.62 16.31
CA LYS A 194 -8.94 6.75 15.85
C LYS A 194 -9.48 7.42 14.58
N VAL A 195 -10.07 6.67 13.65
CA VAL A 195 -10.73 7.25 12.46
C VAL A 195 -11.99 8.02 12.87
N LEU A 196 -12.81 7.44 13.74
CA LEU A 196 -14.07 8.03 14.21
C LEU A 196 -13.88 9.25 15.10
N SER A 197 -12.76 9.36 15.82
CA SER A 197 -12.43 10.54 16.63
C SER A 197 -12.03 11.75 15.78
N ASN A 198 -11.63 11.55 14.53
CA ASN A 198 -11.39 12.63 13.59
C ASN A 198 -12.71 13.24 13.10
N GLN A 199 -12.66 14.52 12.72
CA GLN A 199 -13.79 15.16 12.06
C GLN A 199 -13.86 14.58 10.64
N ILE A 200 -14.83 13.71 10.38
CA ILE A 200 -15.09 13.11 9.07
C ILE A 200 -16.59 13.29 8.85
N ASP A 201 -16.97 13.78 7.68
CA ASP A 201 -18.36 14.14 7.38
C ASP A 201 -19.29 12.90 7.39
N ASP A 202 -18.85 11.79 6.78
CA ASP A 202 -19.58 10.51 6.80
C ASP A 202 -18.83 9.43 7.61
N LYS A 203 -19.36 9.13 8.79
CA LYS A 203 -18.85 8.08 9.69
C LYS A 203 -19.61 6.77 9.58
N SER A 204 -20.68 6.70 8.79
CA SER A 204 -21.63 5.58 8.77
C SER A 204 -20.96 4.25 8.42
N ALA A 205 -20.08 4.25 7.42
CA ALA A 205 -19.34 3.07 6.98
C ALA A 205 -18.37 2.55 8.07
N PHE A 206 -17.69 3.44 8.78
CA PHE A 206 -16.77 3.09 9.87
C PHE A 206 -17.51 2.58 11.11
N ILE A 207 -18.66 3.18 11.44
CA ILE A 207 -19.54 2.71 12.53
C ILE A 207 -20.06 1.30 12.22
N LYS A 208 -20.53 1.06 10.98
CA LYS A 208 -20.97 -0.27 10.56
C LYS A 208 -19.84 -1.29 10.66
N LEU A 209 -18.66 -0.97 10.12
CA LEU A 209 -17.49 -1.83 10.20
C LEU A 209 -17.13 -2.14 11.66
N ARG A 210 -17.14 -1.14 12.54
CA ARG A 210 -16.89 -1.34 13.99
C ARG A 210 -17.86 -2.34 14.60
N ASN A 211 -19.16 -2.21 14.31
CA ASN A 211 -20.18 -3.12 14.82
C ASN A 211 -19.99 -4.54 14.27
N ASP A 212 -19.65 -4.67 12.99
CA ASP A 212 -19.36 -5.96 12.35
C ASP A 212 -18.16 -6.65 13.02
N ILE A 213 -17.11 -5.90 13.37
CA ILE A 213 -15.93 -6.42 14.08
C ILE A 213 -16.29 -6.93 15.47
N VAL A 214 -17.04 -6.15 16.25
CA VAL A 214 -17.51 -6.56 17.59
C VAL A 214 -18.36 -7.82 17.49
N LEU A 215 -19.21 -7.92 16.47
CA LEU A 215 -19.99 -9.13 16.22
C LEU A 215 -19.10 -10.32 15.85
N MET A 216 -18.09 -10.14 15.01
CA MET A 216 -17.11 -11.19 14.68
C MET A 216 -16.33 -11.66 15.91
N GLU A 217 -15.90 -10.73 16.75
CA GLU A 217 -15.18 -11.04 17.99
C GLU A 217 -16.03 -11.87 18.96
N SER A 218 -17.31 -11.50 19.16
CA SER A 218 -18.23 -12.25 20.02
C SER A 218 -18.50 -13.65 19.49
N LYS A 219 -18.69 -13.81 18.17
CA LYS A 219 -18.85 -15.12 17.51
C LYS A 219 -17.61 -16.00 17.68
N TYR A 220 -16.42 -15.43 17.50
CA TYR A 220 -15.15 -16.14 17.67
C TYR A 220 -14.96 -16.63 19.12
N LYS A 221 -15.24 -15.76 20.11
CA LYS A 221 -15.21 -16.10 21.55
C LYS A 221 -16.17 -17.24 21.87
N ASN A 222 -17.44 -17.13 21.44
CA ASN A 222 -18.47 -18.14 21.68
C ASN A 222 -18.11 -19.50 21.06
N SER A 223 -17.63 -19.51 19.81
CA SER A 223 -17.20 -20.75 19.14
C SER A 223 -16.05 -21.43 19.87
N ASN A 224 -15.08 -20.67 20.40
CA ASN A 224 -14.00 -21.23 21.19
C ASN A 224 -14.51 -21.81 22.52
N THR A 225 -15.37 -21.07 23.24
CA THR A 225 -16.00 -21.56 24.47
C THR A 225 -16.75 -22.86 24.26
N ASP A 226 -17.51 -22.97 23.17
CA ASP A 226 -18.24 -24.19 22.82
C ASP A 226 -17.31 -25.35 22.46
N LYS A 227 -16.21 -25.07 21.76
CA LYS A 227 -15.16 -26.07 21.49
C LYS A 227 -14.56 -26.63 22.78
N TYR A 228 -14.21 -25.76 23.73
CA TYR A 228 -13.69 -26.21 25.04
C TYR A 228 -14.74 -27.03 25.80
N LYS A 229 -15.99 -26.57 25.88
CA LYS A 229 -17.09 -27.34 26.53
C LYS A 229 -17.22 -28.75 25.93
N ARG A 230 -17.15 -28.89 24.60
CA ARG A 230 -17.21 -30.20 23.92
C ARG A 230 -15.99 -31.07 24.18
N MET A 231 -14.81 -30.49 24.37
CA MET A 231 -13.59 -31.24 24.71
C MET A 231 -13.66 -31.83 26.13
N PHE A 232 -14.25 -31.10 27.08
CA PHE A 232 -14.35 -31.54 28.49
C PHE A 232 -15.61 -32.34 28.82
N ASN A 233 -16.68 -32.22 28.01
CA ASN A 233 -17.94 -32.96 28.22
C ASN A 233 -17.99 -34.32 27.48
N LYS A 234 -16.89 -34.78 26.85
CA LYS A 234 -16.77 -36.16 26.36
C LYS A 234 -16.41 -37.08 27.54
N ASN A 235 -17.40 -37.45 28.34
CA ASN A 235 -17.40 -38.62 29.21
C ASN A 235 -18.47 -39.58 28.72
#